data_AF-A0A3M5VFH8-F1
#
_entry.id   AF-A0A3M5VFH8-F1
#
_cell.length_a   1.000
_cell.length_b   1.000
_cell.length_c   1.000
_cell.angle_alpha   90.00
_cell.angle_beta   90.00
_cell.angle_gamma   90.00
#
_symmetry.space_group_name_H-M   'P 1'
#
loop_
_entity.id
_entity.type
_entity.pdbx_description
1 polymer ?
#
loop_
_entity_poly.entity_id
_entity_poly.type
_entity_poly.pdbx_seq_one_letter_code
_entity_poly.pdbx_strand_id
1 'polypeptide(L)'
;MATLNGARALGIQAEAGSLELGKAADMVAFDLSRLAQQPIYDPVSQLIYATGRDCVSHVWVAGKQLLDNGRLTRMDEHALRDTAIAWGQRISGKAE
;
A
#
# COMPACT_ATOMS: atom_id res chain seq x y z
N MET A 1 15.54 -3.99 -0.49
CA MET A 1 14.77 -5.25 -0.67
C MET A 1 13.33 -4.98 -1.13
N ALA A 2 12.57 -4.12 -0.45
CA ALA A 2 11.12 -3.96 -0.67
C ALA A 2 10.66 -3.33 -2.00
N THR A 3 11.53 -2.64 -2.75
CA THR A 3 11.18 -1.93 -3.99
C THR A 3 12.01 -2.43 -5.18
N LEU A 4 13.14 -1.78 -5.48
CA LEU A 4 13.96 -2.06 -6.67
C LEU A 4 14.40 -3.53 -6.79
N ASN A 5 14.75 -4.18 -5.68
CA ASN A 5 15.16 -5.58 -5.72
C ASN A 5 13.99 -6.52 -6.04
N GLY A 6 12.76 -6.19 -5.65
CA GLY A 6 11.57 -6.91 -6.09
C GLY A 6 11.32 -6.72 -7.59
N ALA A 7 11.47 -5.48 -8.08
CA ALA A 7 11.38 -5.18 -9.51
C ALA A 7 12.43 -5.95 -10.33
N ARG A 8 13.67 -6.06 -9.84
CA ARG A 8 14.73 -6.89 -10.45
C ARG A 8 14.37 -8.36 -10.47
N ALA A 9 13.84 -8.89 -9.37
CA ALA A 9 13.43 -10.29 -9.29
C ALA A 9 12.32 -10.64 -10.29
N LEU A 10 11.45 -9.68 -10.60
CA LEU A 10 10.36 -9.83 -11.57
C LEU A 10 10.76 -9.42 -13.01
N GLY A 11 11.98 -8.94 -13.24
CA GLY A 11 12.45 -8.50 -14.56
C GLY A 11 11.89 -7.15 -15.03
N ILE A 12 11.27 -6.36 -14.15
CA ILE A 12 10.61 -5.08 -14.46
C ILE A 12 11.36 -3.85 -13.92
N GLN A 13 12.63 -4.00 -13.54
CA GLN A 13 13.41 -2.89 -12.94
C GLN A 13 13.58 -1.67 -13.87
N ALA A 14 13.46 -1.85 -15.18
CA ALA A 14 13.49 -0.76 -16.14
C ALA A 14 12.19 0.07 -16.12
N GLU A 15 11.10 -0.52 -15.64
CA GLU A 15 9.75 0.06 -15.62
C GLU A 15 9.35 0.56 -14.24
N ALA A 16 9.77 -0.10 -13.15
CA ALA A 16 9.32 0.20 -11.79
C ALA A 16 10.40 -0.05 -10.72
N GLY A 17 10.07 0.26 -9.46
CA GLY A 17 10.89 -0.04 -8.27
C GLY A 17 11.81 1.08 -7.81
N SER A 18 11.88 2.20 -8.54
CA SER A 18 12.56 3.44 -8.14
C SER A 18 11.91 4.65 -8.81
N LEU A 19 12.07 5.83 -8.20
CA LEU A 19 11.55 7.10 -8.72
C LEU A 19 12.59 7.71 -9.67
N GLU A 20 12.52 7.33 -10.95
CA GLU A 20 13.40 7.80 -12.02
C GLU A 20 12.57 8.21 -13.23
N LEU A 21 13.02 9.21 -13.99
CA LEU A 21 12.33 9.61 -15.22
C LEU A 21 12.25 8.45 -16.21
N GLY A 22 11.10 8.34 -16.90
CA GLY A 22 10.83 7.27 -17.86
C GLY A 22 10.25 5.99 -17.25
N LYS A 23 10.28 5.83 -15.91
CA LYS A 23 9.62 4.72 -15.22
C LYS A 23 8.13 4.98 -15.02
N ALA A 24 7.36 3.91 -14.84
CA ALA A 24 5.96 3.97 -14.44
C ALA A 24 5.84 4.69 -13.08
N ALA A 25 4.79 5.51 -12.95
CA ALA A 25 4.47 6.20 -11.71
C ALA A 25 3.78 5.27 -10.70
N ASP A 26 4.51 4.26 -10.26
CA ASP A 26 4.16 3.32 -9.19
C ASP A 26 4.68 3.89 -7.86
N MET A 27 3.80 4.54 -7.10
CA MET A 27 4.19 5.37 -5.97
C MET A 27 3.25 5.19 -4.79
N VAL A 28 3.78 5.42 -3.59
CA VAL A 28 3.04 5.41 -2.33
C VAL A 28 3.46 6.61 -1.49
N ALA A 29 2.49 7.25 -0.84
CA ALA A 29 2.72 8.32 0.12
C ALA A 29 2.38 7.84 1.53
N PHE A 30 3.27 8.15 2.48
CA PHE A 30 3.10 7.87 3.90
C PHE A 30 2.90 9.18 4.66
N ASP A 31 1.88 9.24 5.50
CA ASP A 31 1.66 10.31 6.46
C ASP A 31 2.50 10.05 7.72
N LEU A 32 3.56 10.85 7.88
CA LEU A 32 4.45 10.80 9.04
C LEU A 32 4.14 11.89 10.07
N SER A 33 3.03 12.63 9.92
CA SER A 33 2.71 13.77 10.80
C SER A 33 2.12 13.36 12.16
N ARG A 34 1.73 12.10 12.32
CA ARG A 34 1.05 11.63 13.54
C ARG A 34 2.02 11.46 14.71
N LEU A 35 1.46 11.45 15.92
CA LEU A 35 2.22 11.41 17.17
C LEU A 35 3.24 10.27 17.24
N ALA A 36 2.88 9.08 16.74
CA ALA A 36 3.75 7.90 16.81
C ALA A 36 5.02 8.00 15.95
N GLN A 37 5.06 8.89 14.95
CA GLN A 37 6.22 9.08 14.08
C GLN A 37 7.11 10.26 14.54
N GLN A 38 6.71 10.99 15.57
CA GLN A 38 7.44 12.18 16.01
C GLN A 38 8.44 11.88 17.13
N PRO A 39 9.61 12.55 17.13
CA PRO A 39 10.14 13.43 16.08
C PRO A 39 10.73 12.66 14.88
N ILE A 40 10.69 13.25 13.69
CA ILE A 40 11.32 12.69 12.49
C ILE A 40 12.76 13.19 12.36
N TYR A 41 13.73 12.33 12.67
CA TYR A 41 15.16 12.60 12.39
C TYR A 41 15.56 12.15 10.98
N ASP A 42 15.13 10.97 10.59
CA ASP A 42 15.33 10.40 9.26
C ASP A 42 14.02 9.72 8.83
N PRO A 43 13.36 10.19 7.74
CA PRO A 43 12.11 9.62 7.27
C PRO A 43 12.26 8.17 6.79
N VAL A 44 13.44 7.73 6.34
CA VAL A 44 13.67 6.33 5.94
C VAL A 44 13.72 5.44 7.17
N SER A 45 14.50 5.81 8.18
CA SER A 45 14.51 5.10 9.46
C SER A 45 13.11 5.07 10.10
N GLN A 46 12.39 6.19 10.07
CA GLN A 46 11.00 6.25 10.57
C GLN A 46 10.07 5.29 9.78
N LEU A 47 10.19 5.27 8.46
CA LEU A 47 9.40 4.39 7.61
C LEU A 47 9.65 2.91 7.92
N ILE A 48 10.91 2.52 8.10
CA ILE A 48 11.29 1.11 8.28
C ILE A 48 11.00 0.60 9.70
N TYR A 49 11.21 1.42 10.72
CA TYR A 49 11.22 0.96 12.11
C TYR A 49 10.01 1.39 12.94
N ALA A 50 9.28 2.44 12.54
CA ALA A 50 8.24 3.05 13.38
C ALA A 50 6.94 3.40 12.64
N THR A 51 6.85 3.17 11.33
CA THR A 51 5.66 3.51 10.53
C THR A 51 4.86 2.26 10.21
N GLY A 52 3.56 2.30 10.53
CA GLY A 52 2.60 1.23 10.22
C GLY A 52 1.94 1.40 8.85
N ARG A 53 1.28 0.34 8.37
CA ARG A 53 0.53 0.35 7.10
C ARG A 53 -0.63 1.34 7.08
N ASP A 54 -1.18 1.67 8.24
CA ASP A 54 -2.26 2.64 8.44
C ASP A 54 -1.84 4.10 8.22
N CYS A 55 -0.53 4.35 8.07
CA CYS A 55 0.02 5.64 7.69
C CYS A 55 0.07 5.82 6.16
N VAL A 56 -0.26 4.80 5.36
CA VAL A 56 -0.37 4.96 3.90
C VAL A 56 -1.58 5.84 3.58
N SER A 57 -1.33 7.00 2.98
CA SER A 57 -2.39 7.96 2.63
C SER A 57 -2.81 7.84 1.17
N HIS A 58 -1.86 7.63 0.26
CA HIS A 58 -2.12 7.60 -1.18
C HIS A 58 -1.29 6.52 -1.88
N VAL A 59 -1.84 5.95 -2.96
CA VAL A 59 -1.20 4.93 -3.79
C VAL A 59 -1.54 5.18 -5.26
N TRP A 60 -0.54 5.08 -6.13
CA TRP A 60 -0.67 5.12 -7.58
C TRP A 60 0.01 3.92 -8.22
N VAL A 61 -0.57 3.43 -9.32
CA VAL A 61 0.03 2.43 -10.22
C VAL A 61 -0.09 2.96 -11.64
N ALA A 62 1.03 3.07 -12.33
CA ALA A 62 1.16 3.71 -13.65
C ALA A 62 0.46 5.07 -13.71
N GLY A 63 0.61 5.88 -12.64
CA GLY A 63 0.01 7.21 -12.52
C GLY A 63 -1.49 7.21 -12.23
N LYS A 64 -2.15 6.05 -12.18
CA LYS A 64 -3.57 5.93 -11.82
C LYS A 64 -3.68 5.83 -10.31
N GLN A 65 -4.38 6.77 -9.68
CA GLN A 65 -4.64 6.73 -8.26
C GLN A 65 -5.51 5.51 -7.93
N LEU A 66 -5.07 4.74 -6.93
CA LEU A 66 -5.75 3.55 -6.40
C LEU A 66 -6.23 3.75 -4.96
N LEU A 67 -5.51 4.55 -4.18
CA LEU A 67 -5.88 4.96 -2.82
C LEU A 67 -5.81 6.48 -2.72
N ASP A 68 -6.85 7.09 -2.15
CA ASP A 68 -6.95 8.53 -1.95
C ASP A 68 -7.34 8.82 -0.50
N ASN A 69 -6.44 9.46 0.25
CA ASN A 69 -6.58 9.72 1.69
C ASN A 69 -7.09 8.50 2.49
N GLY A 70 -6.49 7.32 2.24
CA GLY A 70 -6.83 6.08 2.92
C GLY A 70 -8.08 5.36 2.40
N ARG A 71 -8.77 5.89 1.39
CA ARG A 71 -9.97 5.29 0.78
C ARG A 71 -9.66 4.62 -0.56
N LEU A 72 -10.13 3.39 -0.76
CA LEU A 72 -10.03 2.71 -2.06
C LEU A 72 -10.83 3.44 -3.15
N THR A 73 -10.22 3.65 -4.31
CA THR A 73 -10.85 4.39 -5.44
C THR A 73 -11.53 3.48 -6.47
N ARG A 74 -11.27 2.17 -6.42
CA ARG A 74 -11.73 1.19 -7.43
C ARG A 74 -12.48 0.00 -6.86
N MET A 75 -12.63 -0.05 -5.53
CA MET A 75 -13.27 -1.15 -4.83
C MET A 75 -14.18 -0.58 -3.75
N ASP A 76 -15.30 -1.26 -3.51
CA ASP A 76 -16.18 -0.99 -2.40
C ASP A 76 -15.71 -1.79 -1.18
N GLU A 77 -15.21 -1.09 -0.16
CA GLU A 77 -14.70 -1.67 1.08
C GLU A 77 -15.77 -2.44 1.87
N HIS A 78 -17.02 -1.97 1.84
CA HIS A 78 -18.13 -2.64 2.50
C HIS A 78 -18.46 -3.96 1.79
N ALA A 79 -18.59 -3.93 0.46
CA ALA A 79 -18.86 -5.13 -0.32
C ALA A 79 -17.76 -6.19 -0.19
N LEU A 80 -16.49 -5.76 -0.15
CA LEU A 80 -15.35 -6.66 0.10
C LEU A 80 -15.42 -7.31 1.48
N ARG A 81 -15.72 -6.53 2.52
CA ARG A 81 -15.86 -7.02 3.89
C ARG A 81 -17.00 -8.03 3.98
N ASP A 82 -18.15 -7.74 3.40
CA ASP A 82 -19.32 -8.61 3.44
C ASP A 82 -19.04 -9.93 2.69
N THR A 83 -18.38 -9.85 1.54
CA THR A 83 -17.92 -11.02 0.78
C THR A 83 -16.98 -11.91 1.62
N ALA A 84 -16.02 -11.30 2.31
CA ALA A 84 -15.08 -12.03 3.17
C ALA A 84 -15.78 -12.71 4.35
N ILE A 85 -16.74 -12.03 4.98
CA ILE A 85 -17.55 -12.60 6.08
C ILE A 85 -18.37 -13.80 5.58
N ALA A 86 -19.05 -13.66 4.44
CA ALA A 86 -19.84 -14.73 3.85
C ALA A 86 -18.99 -15.98 3.54
N TRP A 87 -17.80 -15.79 2.96
CA TRP A 87 -16.86 -16.90 2.75
C TRP A 87 -16.35 -17.49 4.07
N GLY A 88 -16.07 -16.66 5.07
CA GLY A 88 -15.69 -17.14 6.41
C GLY A 88 -16.75 -18.04 7.04
N GLN A 89 -18.02 -17.67 6.91
CA GLN A 89 -19.15 -18.49 7.39
C GLN A 89 -19.19 -19.85 6.69
N ARG A 90 -19.08 -19.87 5.35
CA ARG A 90 -19.04 -21.10 4.54
C ARG A 90 -17.87 -22.01 4.91
N ILE A 91 -16.68 -21.43 5.07
CA ILE A 91 -15.46 -22.17 5.44
C ILE A 91 -15.58 -22.74 6.86
N SER A 92 -16.17 -21.99 7.79
CA SER A 92 -16.35 -22.44 9.18
C SER A 92 -17.42 -23.52 9.39
N GLY A 93 -18.18 -23.88 8.33
CA GLY A 93 -19.28 -24.84 8.42
C GLY A 93 -20.52 -24.32 9.15
N LYS A 94 -20.62 -22.99 9.36
CA LYS A 94 -21.76 -22.32 10.00
C LYS A 94 -22.81 -21.80 9.02
N ALA A 95 -22.73 -22.20 7.75
CA ALA A 95 -23.73 -21.89 6.75
C ALA A 95 -24.83 -22.96 6.85
N GLU A 96 -25.92 -22.64 7.56
CA GLU A 96 -27.20 -23.35 7.44
C GLU A 96 -27.97 -22.88 6.20
#